data_AF-A0A7Y5KPI1-F1
#
_entry.id   AF-A0A7Y5KPI1-F1
#
_cell.length_a   1.000
_cell.length_b   1.000
_cell.length_c   1.000
_cell.angle_alpha   90.00
_cell.angle_beta   90.00
_cell.angle_gamma   90.00
#
_symmetry.space_group_name_H-M   'P 1'
#
loop_
_entity.id
_entity.type
_entity.pdbx_description
1 polymer ?
#
loop_
_entity_poly.entity_id
_entity_poly.type
_entity_poly.pdbx_seq_one_letter_code
_entity_poly.pdbx_strand_id
1 'polypeptide(L)'
;MLPRRDEPFPVDACRDLVGLVRALYRATPREDRALRRRLVEMGRSLKIAIDLAERTSTGSVGHRAAWLRAEEVCRGLGEVVDVFTPARVLFDSATKAVVGGGISLKPKRTER
;
A
#
# COMPACT_ATOMS: atom_id res chain seq x y z
N MET A 1 -11.93 -23.34 2.48
CA MET A 1 -11.08 -23.54 1.29
C MET A 1 -10.89 -22.20 0.60
N LEU A 2 -9.67 -21.92 0.13
CA LEU A 2 -9.33 -20.73 -0.64
C LEU A 2 -9.92 -20.84 -2.05
N PRO A 3 -10.75 -19.90 -2.54
CA PRO A 3 -11.30 -19.97 -3.89
C PRO A 3 -10.17 -19.96 -4.93
N ARG A 4 -10.32 -20.74 -6.01
CA ARG A 4 -9.38 -20.71 -7.13
C ARG A 4 -9.46 -19.34 -7.80
N ARG A 5 -8.31 -18.66 -7.85
CA ARG A 5 -8.10 -17.45 -8.64
C ARG A 5 -7.01 -17.72 -9.65
N ASP A 6 -7.45 -17.92 -10.88
CA ASP A 6 -6.57 -18.19 -12.03
C ASP A 6 -6.24 -16.90 -12.81
N GLU A 7 -6.83 -15.78 -12.38
CA GLU A 7 -6.52 -14.46 -12.90
C GLU A 7 -5.13 -13.98 -12.46
N PRO A 8 -4.44 -13.19 -13.31
CA PRO A 8 -3.21 -12.50 -12.94
C PRO A 8 -3.43 -11.63 -11.70
N PHE A 9 -2.46 -11.63 -10.78
CA PHE A 9 -2.52 -10.77 -9.60
C PHE A 9 -2.32 -9.30 -10.00
N PRO A 10 -3.16 -8.35 -9.52
CA PRO A 10 -3.11 -6.95 -9.93
C PRO A 10 -2.03 -6.19 -9.17
N VAL A 11 -0.77 -6.43 -9.52
CA VAL A 11 0.41 -5.84 -8.85
C VAL A 11 0.35 -4.31 -8.82
N ASP A 12 0.04 -3.68 -9.96
CA ASP A 12 0.06 -2.23 -10.06
C ASP A 12 -1.04 -1.58 -9.22
N ALA A 13 -2.26 -2.13 -9.23
CA ALA A 13 -3.33 -1.67 -8.33
C ALA A 13 -2.93 -1.82 -6.85
N CYS A 14 -2.24 -2.90 -6.48
CA CYS A 14 -1.74 -3.06 -5.11
C CYS A 14 -0.65 -2.02 -4.77
N ARG A 15 0.20 -1.63 -5.73
CA ARG A 15 1.19 -0.54 -5.55
C ARG A 15 0.50 0.80 -5.37
N ASP A 16 -0.56 1.07 -6.12
CA ASP A 16 -1.38 2.29 -5.97
C ASP A 16 -2.02 2.34 -4.58
N LEU A 17 -2.56 1.22 -4.10
CA LEU A 17 -3.11 1.12 -2.73
C LEU A 17 -2.04 1.35 -1.66
N VAL A 18 -0.80 0.87 -1.85
CA VAL A 18 0.32 1.21 -0.95
C VAL A 18 0.57 2.73 -0.94
N GLY A 19 0.48 3.37 -2.11
CA GLY A 19 0.55 4.83 -2.23
C GLY A 19 -0.56 5.53 -1.44
N LEU A 20 -1.81 5.08 -1.61
CA LEU A 20 -2.97 5.62 -0.92
C LEU A 20 -2.86 5.46 0.61
N VAL A 21 -2.50 4.27 1.10
CA VAL A 21 -2.29 4.00 2.53
C VAL A 21 -1.21 4.92 3.12
N ARG A 22 -0.14 5.19 2.37
CA ARG A 22 0.91 6.14 2.79
C ARG A 22 0.39 7.57 2.87
N ALA A 23 -0.44 7.99 1.91
CA ALA A 23 -1.07 9.31 1.92
C ALA A 23 -2.01 9.46 3.12
N LEU A 24 -2.88 8.46 3.34
CA LEU A 24 -3.76 8.38 4.52
C LEU A 24 -2.96 8.47 5.82
N TYR A 25 -1.90 7.69 5.97
CA TYR A 25 -1.07 7.71 7.18
C TYR A 25 -0.44 9.09 7.45
N ARG A 26 -0.08 9.84 6.40
CA ARG A 26 0.46 11.20 6.53
C ARG A 26 -0.63 12.22 6.87
N ALA A 27 -1.83 12.01 6.34
CA ALA A 27 -3.02 12.80 6.62
C ALA A 27 -3.57 12.58 8.04
N THR A 28 -3.44 11.37 8.59
CA THR A 28 -3.96 11.03 9.93
C THR A 28 -3.18 11.77 11.04
N PRO A 29 -3.87 12.49 11.95
CA PRO A 29 -3.24 13.14 13.11
C PRO A 29 -2.41 12.18 13.95
N ARG A 30 -1.34 12.68 14.59
CA ARG A 30 -0.41 11.83 15.36
C ARG A 30 -1.05 11.23 16.62
N GLU A 31 -2.10 11.88 17.10
CA GLU A 31 -2.90 11.54 18.27
C GLU A 31 -3.74 10.29 18.00
N ASP A 32 -4.18 10.08 16.75
CA ASP A 32 -4.91 8.88 16.34
C ASP A 32 -3.95 7.71 16.07
N ARG A 33 -3.35 7.21 17.15
CA ARG A 33 -2.37 6.12 17.11
C ARG A 33 -2.98 4.82 16.59
N ALA A 34 -4.27 4.59 16.85
CA ALA A 34 -4.95 3.36 16.45
C ALA A 34 -5.09 3.29 14.93
N LEU A 35 -5.61 4.35 14.30
CA LEU A 35 -5.73 4.40 12.85
C LEU A 35 -4.36 4.37 12.16
N ARG A 36 -3.39 5.12 12.68
CA ARG A 36 -2.01 5.11 12.15
C ARG A 36 -1.39 3.72 12.18
N ARG A 37 -1.57 2.96 13.27
CA ARG A 37 -1.10 1.57 13.38
C ARG A 37 -1.79 0.67 12.36
N ARG A 38 -3.11 0.77 12.25
CA ARG A 38 -3.92 0.01 11.28
C ARG A 38 -3.44 0.26 9.85
N LEU A 39 -3.18 1.52 9.48
CA LEU A 39 -2.64 1.89 8.16
C LEU A 39 -1.24 1.30 7.90
N VAL A 40 -0.36 1.27 8.91
CA VAL A 40 0.96 0.60 8.78
C VAL A 40 0.80 -0.90 8.53
N GLU A 41 -0.10 -1.56 9.26
CA GLU A 41 -0.39 -2.99 9.11
C GLU A 41 -0.97 -3.30 7.71
N MET A 42 -1.91 -2.49 7.23
CA MET A 42 -2.45 -2.58 5.87
C MET A 42 -1.37 -2.44 4.80
N GLY A 43 -0.52 -1.41 4.90
CA GLY A 43 0.56 -1.17 3.96
C GLY A 43 1.60 -2.30 3.93
N ARG A 44 1.86 -2.93 5.09
CA ARG A 44 2.73 -4.13 5.17
C ARG A 44 2.06 -5.34 4.50
N SER A 45 0.77 -5.56 4.75
CA SER A 45 0.05 -6.69 4.15
C SER A 45 0.00 -6.60 2.62
N LEU A 46 -0.19 -5.41 2.05
CA LEU A 46 -0.13 -5.19 0.59
C LEU A 46 1.25 -5.50 0.01
N LYS A 47 2.34 -5.08 0.67
CA LYS A 47 3.70 -5.42 0.22
C LYS A 47 3.95 -6.91 0.23
N ILE A 48 3.52 -7.59 1.29
CA ILE A 48 3.61 -9.05 1.39
C ILE A 48 2.79 -9.72 0.29
N ALA A 49 1.61 -9.20 -0.03
CA ALA A 49 0.79 -9.70 -1.13
C ALA A 49 1.50 -9.58 -2.49
N ILE A 50 2.10 -8.42 -2.78
CA ILE A 50 2.91 -8.20 -3.99
C ILE A 50 4.08 -9.18 -4.02
N ASP A 51 4.88 -9.26 -2.95
CA ASP A 51 6.05 -10.14 -2.88
C ASP A 51 5.66 -11.62 -3.07
N LEU A 52 4.52 -12.04 -2.50
CA LEU A 52 4.00 -13.41 -2.68
C LEU A 52 3.57 -13.67 -4.13
N ALA A 53 2.86 -12.72 -4.74
CA ALA A 53 2.41 -12.85 -6.13
C ALA A 53 3.59 -12.89 -7.10
N GLU A 54 4.62 -12.08 -6.90
CA GLU A 54 5.81 -12.06 -7.76
C GLU A 54 6.66 -13.34 -7.63
N ARG A 55 6.61 -14.02 -6.48
CA ARG A 55 7.43 -15.22 -6.20
C ARG A 55 6.72 -16.54 -6.44
N THR A 56 5.43 -16.53 -6.76
CA THR A 56 4.63 -17.75 -6.87
C THR A 56 3.85 -17.81 -8.17
N SER A 57 3.61 -19.03 -8.66
CA SER A 57 2.84 -19.24 -9.87
C SER A 57 1.34 -19.07 -9.61
N THR A 58 0.62 -18.60 -10.63
CA THR A 58 -0.85 -18.59 -10.65
C THR A 58 -1.40 -19.97 -10.27
N GLY A 59 -2.47 -20.00 -9.47
CA GLY A 59 -3.08 -21.24 -9.00
C GLY A 59 -2.33 -21.94 -7.84
N SER A 60 -1.17 -21.44 -7.43
CA SER A 60 -0.48 -21.92 -6.22
C SER A 60 -1.18 -21.47 -4.93
N VAL A 61 -0.81 -22.08 -3.79
CA VAL A 61 -1.27 -21.64 -2.46
C VAL A 61 -0.81 -20.21 -2.17
N GLY A 62 0.42 -19.86 -2.55
CA GLY A 62 0.98 -18.52 -2.36
C GLY A 62 0.24 -17.44 -3.15
N HIS A 63 -0.14 -17.74 -4.40
CA HIS A 63 -0.95 -16.83 -5.23
C HIS A 63 -2.31 -16.55 -4.62
N ARG A 64 -2.97 -17.59 -4.10
CA ARG A 64 -4.26 -17.43 -3.39
C ARG A 64 -4.10 -16.64 -2.08
N ALA A 65 -3.00 -16.85 -1.36
CA ALA A 65 -2.70 -16.07 -0.16
C ALA A 65 -2.42 -14.59 -0.47
N ALA A 66 -1.75 -14.29 -1.58
CA ALA A 66 -1.56 -12.92 -2.05
C ALA A 66 -2.92 -12.22 -2.29
N TRP A 67 -3.82 -12.89 -3.00
CA TRP A 67 -5.18 -12.40 -3.24
C TRP A 67 -5.96 -12.13 -1.96
N LEU A 68 -6.01 -13.08 -1.02
CA LEU A 68 -6.69 -12.86 0.26
C LEU A 68 -6.19 -11.63 0.99
N ARG A 69 -4.87 -11.45 1.05
CA ARG A 69 -4.26 -10.31 1.72
C ARG A 69 -4.64 -8.99 1.07
N ALA A 70 -4.62 -8.93 -0.26
CA ALA A 70 -5.02 -7.74 -0.99
C ALA A 70 -6.51 -7.41 -0.76
N GLU A 71 -7.39 -8.41 -0.82
CA GLU A 71 -8.83 -8.24 -0.61
C GLU A 71 -9.20 -7.82 0.81
N GLU A 72 -8.54 -8.40 1.81
CA GLU A 72 -8.74 -8.03 3.21
C GLU A 72 -8.35 -6.57 3.45
N VAL A 73 -7.24 -6.12 2.86
CA VAL A 73 -6.85 -4.70 2.92
C VAL A 73 -7.84 -3.81 2.17
N CYS A 74 -8.30 -4.21 0.98
CA CYS A 74 -9.32 -3.44 0.25
C CYS A 74 -10.59 -3.26 1.08
N ARG A 75 -11.08 -4.33 1.72
CA ARG A 75 -12.25 -4.26 2.61
C ARG A 75 -12.00 -3.32 3.78
N GLY A 76 -10.85 -3.48 4.45
CA GLY A 76 -10.49 -2.63 5.58
C GLY A 76 -10.27 -1.16 5.20
N LEU A 77 -9.79 -0.87 3.99
CA LEU A 77 -9.67 0.49 3.47
C LEU A 77 -11.03 1.13 3.22
N GLY A 78 -12.02 0.37 2.76
CA GLY A 78 -13.40 0.84 2.60
C GLY A 78 -14.05 1.26 3.92
N GLU A 79 -13.57 0.75 5.06
CA GLU A 79 -14.02 1.18 6.39
C GLU A 79 -13.28 2.44 6.89
N VAL A 80 -12.11 2.74 6.34
CA VAL A 80 -11.27 3.88 6.73
C VAL A 80 -11.58 5.12 5.88
N VAL A 81 -11.89 4.92 4.60
CA VAL A 81 -12.22 5.99 3.66
C VAL A 81 -13.74 6.07 3.55
N ASP A 82 -14.34 6.97 4.32
CA ASP A 82 -15.76 7.27 4.24
C ASP A 82 -16.06 8.50 3.35
N VAL A 83 -17.35 8.81 3.17
CA VAL A 83 -17.80 9.96 2.36
C VAL A 83 -17.35 11.32 2.92
N PHE A 84 -16.89 11.36 4.16
CA PHE A 84 -16.47 12.56 4.86
C PHE A 84 -14.94 12.74 4.89
N THR A 85 -14.17 11.75 4.44
CA THR A 85 -12.72 11.83 4.33
C THR A 85 -12.37 12.88 3.27
N PRO A 86 -11.88 14.08 3.64
CA PRO A 86 -11.74 15.15 2.68
C PRO A 86 -10.59 14.83 1.74
N ALA A 87 -10.90 14.60 0.45
CA ALA A 87 -9.91 14.26 -0.57
C ALA A 87 -8.73 15.25 -0.61
N ARG A 88 -8.98 16.52 -0.25
CA ARG A 88 -7.96 17.56 -0.14
C ARG A 88 -6.78 17.17 0.76
N VAL A 89 -7.01 16.51 1.89
CA VAL A 89 -5.93 16.13 2.81
C VAL A 89 -5.04 15.04 2.19
N LEU A 90 -5.63 14.16 1.37
CA LEU A 90 -4.90 13.16 0.59
C LEU A 90 -4.04 13.82 -0.49
N PHE A 91 -4.61 14.78 -1.23
CA PHE A 91 -3.89 15.53 -2.26
C PHE A 91 -2.73 16.34 -1.68
N ASP A 92 -2.92 17.05 -0.56
CA ASP A 92 -1.85 17.81 0.09
C ASP A 92 -0.72 16.89 0.56
N SER A 93 -1.07 15.70 1.07
CA SER A 93 -0.11 14.70 1.52
C SER A 93 0.68 14.08 0.36
N ALA A 94 0.01 13.78 -0.76
CA ALA A 94 0.63 13.29 -1.98
C ALA A 94 1.55 14.36 -2.59
N THR A 95 1.10 15.61 -2.67
CA THR A 95 1.89 16.75 -3.17
C THR A 95 3.16 16.95 -2.35
N LYS A 96 3.07 16.93 -1.01
CA LYS A 96 4.24 16.98 -0.12
C LYS A 96 5.21 15.81 -0.37
N ALA A 97 4.70 14.62 -0.72
CA ALA A 97 5.54 13.48 -1.05
C ALA A 97 6.36 13.70 -2.33
N VAL A 98 5.74 14.27 -3.36
CA VAL A 98 6.38 14.54 -4.65
C VAL A 98 7.35 15.72 -4.54
N VAL A 99 6.92 16.82 -3.93
CA VAL A 99 7.69 18.06 -3.81
C VAL A 99 8.82 17.93 -2.77
N GLY A 100 8.56 17.26 -1.64
CA GLY A 100 9.56 17.01 -0.59
C GLY A 100 10.42 15.75 -0.83
N GLY A 101 10.11 14.96 -1.86
CA GLY A 101 10.79 13.72 -2.25
C GLY A 101 11.90 13.93 -3.27
N GLY A 102 12.45 15.15 -3.37
CA GLY A 102 13.64 15.44 -4.17
C GLY A 102 14.72 14.41 -3.86
N ILE A 103 15.00 13.58 -4.86
CA ILE A 103 15.96 12.49 -4.81
C ILE A 103 17.28 13.02 -4.24
N SER A 104 17.65 12.59 -3.03
CA SER A 104 19.02 12.76 -2.55
C SER A 104 19.90 11.80 -3.35
N LEU A 105 20.34 12.26 -4.51
CA LEU A 105 21.41 11.62 -5.27
C LEU A 105 22.67 11.76 -4.41
N LYS A 106 23.01 10.69 -3.67
CA LYS A 106 24.33 10.61 -3.02
C LYS A 106 25.40 10.86 -4.09
N PRO A 107 26.33 11.81 -3.89
CA PRO A 107 27.39 12.05 -4.86
C PRO A 107 28.23 10.78 -5.01
N LYS A 108 28.38 10.33 -6.25
CA LYS A 108 29.23 9.20 -6.64
C LYS A 108 30.65 9.51 -6.18
N ARG A 109 31.16 8.75 -5.19
CA ARG A 109 32.55 8.85 -4.72
C ARG A 109 33.46 8.53 -5.90
N THR A 110 34.15 9.54 -6.42
CA THR A 110 35.19 9.36 -7.43
C THR A 110 36.42 8.84 -6.71
N GLU A 111 36.77 7.59 -6.96
CA GLU A 111 38.05 7.02 -6.55
C GLU A 111 39.18 7.77 -7.29
N ARG A 112 40.19 8.16 -6.53
CA ARG A 112 41.53 8.52 -7.00
C ARG A 112 42.53 7.82 -6.11
#